data_AF-A0A3R6MHQ8-F1
#
_entry.id   AF-A0A3R6MHQ8-F1
#
_cell.length_a   1.000
_cell.length_b   1.000
_cell.length_c   1.000
_cell.angle_alpha   90.00
_cell.angle_beta   90.00
_cell.angle_gamma   90.00
#
_symmetry.space_group_name_H-M   'P 1'
#
loop_
_entity.id
_entity.type
_entity.pdbx_description
1 polymer ?
#
loop_
_entity_poly.entity_id
_entity_poly.type
_entity_poly.pdbx_seq_one_letter_code
_entity_poly.pdbx_strand_id
1 'polypeptide(L)' 'MKELWFSFGALSDKLSEQYKRQGYELKNAEKWDELVHSTVMLHIHGILTDSRYDECLERILKKCKDDLVKIGE' A
#
# COMPACT_ATOMS: atom_id res chain seq x y z
N MET A 1 -14.30 9.55 6.30
CA MET A 1 -13.45 8.35 6.44
C MET A 1 -12.64 8.51 7.70
N LYS A 2 -12.46 7.46 8.51
CA LYS A 2 -11.41 7.48 9.55
C LYS A 2 -10.06 7.74 8.88
N GLU A 3 -9.15 8.42 9.57
CA GLU A 3 -7.76 8.46 9.13
C GLU A 3 -7.21 7.04 9.09
N LEU A 4 -6.61 6.68 7.95
CA LEU A 4 -5.97 5.39 7.75
C LEU A 4 -4.47 5.54 7.96
N TRP A 5 -3.88 4.58 8.66
CA TRP A 5 -2.46 4.54 8.98
C TRP A 5 -1.80 3.39 8.24
N PHE A 6 -0.65 3.67 7.62
CA PHE A 6 0.13 2.68 6.89
C PHE A 6 1.59 2.75 7.30
N SER A 7 2.24 1.59 7.32
CA SER A 7 3.68 1.44 7.46
C SER A 7 4.21 0.69 6.24
N PHE A 8 5.31 1.16 5.67
CA PHE A 8 5.94 0.54 4.52
C PHE A 8 7.40 0.24 4.82
N GLY A 9 7.86 -0.93 4.42
CA GLY A 9 9.22 -1.41 4.65
C GLY A 9 9.30 -2.92 4.54
N ALA A 10 10.52 -3.46 4.52
CA ALA A 10 10.75 -4.91 4.32
C ALA A 10 10.05 -5.80 5.37
N LEU A 11 9.81 -5.28 6.57
CA LEU A 11 9.18 -5.99 7.68
C LEU A 11 7.74 -5.53 7.94
N SER A 12 7.21 -4.60 7.13
CA SER A 12 5.83 -4.17 7.28
C SER A 12 4.88 -5.22 6.71
N ASP A 13 3.70 -5.33 7.31
CA ASP A 13 2.63 -6.16 6.74
C ASP A 13 2.27 -5.69 5.32
N LYS A 14 1.69 -6.61 4.54
CA LYS A 14 1.15 -6.30 3.21
C LYS A 14 0.10 -5.18 3.28
N LEU A 15 -0.02 -4.39 2.21
CA LEU A 15 -0.96 -3.28 2.14
C LEU A 15 -2.41 -3.77 2.34
N SER A 16 -2.75 -4.90 1.73
CA SER A 16 -4.06 -5.56 1.89
C SER A 16 -4.38 -5.90 3.35
N GLU A 17 -3.43 -6.46 4.10
CA GLU A 17 -3.58 -6.79 5.53
C GLU A 17 -3.71 -5.54 6.39
N GLN A 18 -2.98 -4.48 6.06
CA GLN A 18 -3.11 -3.19 6.75
C GLN A 18 -4.49 -2.55 6.51
N TYR A 19 -5.06 -2.66 5.32
CA TYR A 19 -6.45 -2.25 5.05
C TYR A 19 -7.47 -3.10 5.82
N LYS A 20 -7.26 -4.42 5.84
CA LYS A 20 -8.14 -5.36 6.54
C LYS A 20 -8.26 -5.07 8.03
N ARG A 21 -7.12 -4.78 8.70
CA ARG A 21 -7.10 -4.35 10.11
C ARG A 21 -7.84 -3.04 10.36
N GLN A 22 -8.05 -2.24 9.33
CA GLN A 22 -8.74 -0.96 9.38
C GLN A 22 -10.20 -1.04 8.87
N GLY A 23 -10.70 -2.25 8.62
CA GLY A 23 -12.10 -2.52 8.26
C GLY A 23 -12.39 -2.44 6.76
N TYR A 24 -11.37 -2.55 5.91
CA TYR A 24 -11.51 -2.49 4.46
C TYR A 24 -10.93 -3.73 3.78
N GLU A 25 -11.54 -4.15 2.69
CA GLU A 25 -11.04 -5.18 1.78
C GLU A 25 -10.65 -4.55 0.44
N LEU A 26 -9.57 -5.06 -0.16
CA LEU A 26 -9.03 -4.56 -1.41
C LEU A 26 -9.24 -5.60 -2.51
N LYS A 27 -10.12 -5.32 -3.48
CA LYS A 27 -10.53 -6.33 -4.49
C LYS A 27 -9.38 -6.91 -5.29
N ASN A 28 -8.37 -6.11 -5.59
CA ASN A 28 -7.17 -6.51 -6.32
C ASN A 28 -5.93 -6.59 -5.40
N ALA A 29 -6.11 -7.14 -4.19
CA ALA A 29 -5.09 -7.16 -3.13
C ALA A 29 -3.69 -7.57 -3.61
N GLU A 30 -3.57 -8.68 -4.33
CA GLU A 30 -2.28 -9.22 -4.78
C GLU A 30 -1.50 -8.23 -5.64
N LYS A 31 -2.16 -7.61 -6.63
CA LYS A 31 -1.57 -6.60 -7.51
C LYS A 31 -1.03 -5.41 -6.69
N TRP A 32 -1.81 -4.93 -5.73
CA TRP A 32 -1.44 -3.76 -4.93
C TRP A 32 -0.30 -4.09 -3.96
N ASP A 33 -0.33 -5.28 -3.35
CA ASP A 33 0.76 -5.77 -2.50
C ASP A 33 2.06 -5.91 -3.28
N GLU A 34 2.01 -6.44 -4.51
CA GLU A 34 3.19 -6.58 -5.37
C GLU A 34 3.77 -5.22 -5.78
N LEU A 35 2.92 -4.23 -6.10
CA LEU A 35 3.35 -2.87 -6.42
C LEU A 35 4.05 -2.19 -5.23
N VAL A 36 3.47 -2.32 -4.03
CA VAL A 36 4.10 -1.79 -2.80
C VAL A 36 5.41 -2.51 -2.53
N HIS A 37 5.43 -3.85 -2.58
CA HIS A 37 6.63 -4.64 -2.35
C HIS A 37 7.74 -4.25 -3.33
N SER A 38 7.44 -4.18 -4.63
CA SER A 38 8.39 -3.76 -5.66
C SER A 38 8.93 -2.36 -5.41
N THR A 39 8.06 -1.41 -5.02
CA THR A 39 8.46 -0.03 -4.68
C THR A 39 9.42 0.01 -3.50
N VAL A 40 9.14 -0.76 -2.44
CA VAL A 40 10.00 -0.91 -1.27
C VAL A 40 11.34 -1.53 -1.65
N MET A 41 11.35 -2.59 -2.46
CA MET A 41 12.58 -3.26 -2.89
C MET A 41 13.47 -2.36 -3.75
N LEU A 42 12.89 -1.62 -4.70
CA LEU A 42 13.64 -0.66 -5.51
C LEU A 42 14.27 0.44 -4.64
N HIS A 43 13.58 0.88 -3.59
CA HIS A 43 14.13 1.85 -2.65
C HIS A 43 15.25 1.27 -1.78
N ILE A 44 15.05 0.08 -1.20
CA ILE A 44 16.06 -0.61 -0.38
C ILE A 44 17.35 -0.87 -1.17
N HIS A 45 17.24 -1.21 -2.45
CA HIS A 45 18.39 -1.43 -3.33
C HIS A 45 19.00 -0.13 -3.89
N GLY A 46 18.55 1.04 -3.44
CA GLY A 46 19.10 2.35 -3.83
C GLY A 46 18.78 2.77 -5.27
N ILE A 47 17.79 2.12 -5.91
CA ILE A 47 17.34 2.48 -7.26
C ILE A 47 16.41 3.69 -7.21
N LEU A 48 15.53 3.76 -6.20
CA LEU A 48 14.68 4.93 -5.95
C LEU A 48 15.28 5.80 -4.84
N THR A 49 15.35 7.11 -5.11
CA THR A 49 15.54 8.11 -4.05
C THR A 49 14.33 8.15 -3.13
N ASP A 50 14.51 8.63 -1.91
CA ASP A 50 13.43 8.79 -0.91
C ASP A 50 12.21 9.51 -1.51
N SER A 51 12.45 10.62 -2.21
CA SER A 51 11.39 11.39 -2.87
C SER A 51 10.60 10.61 -3.92
N ARG A 52 11.24 9.67 -4.64
CA ARG A 52 10.57 8.83 -5.65
C ARG A 52 9.88 7.64 -5.02
N TYR A 53 10.44 7.11 -3.94
CA TYR A 53 9.79 6.11 -3.11
C TYR A 53 8.47 6.64 -2.54
N ASP A 54 8.49 7.82 -1.92
CA ASP A 54 7.30 8.47 -1.36
C ASP A 54 6.25 8.77 -2.44
N GLU A 55 6.67 9.36 -3.57
CA GLU A 55 5.77 9.64 -4.70
C GLU A 55 5.11 8.37 -5.26
N CYS A 56 5.85 7.26 -5.38
CA CYS A 56 5.30 5.98 -5.84
C CYS A 56 4.26 5.44 -4.86
N LEU A 57 4.54 5.46 -3.55
CA LEU A 57 3.61 5.00 -2.53
C LEU A 57 2.33 5.85 -2.49
N GLU A 58 2.46 7.18 -2.55
CA GLU A 58 1.30 8.09 -2.62
C GLU A 58 0.42 7.81 -3.83
N ARG A 59 1.04 7.56 -4.99
CA ARG A 59 0.30 7.20 -6.22
C ARG A 59 -0.40 5.85 -6.10
N ILE A 60 0.25 4.86 -5.49
CA ILE A 60 -0.37 3.55 -5.22
C ILE A 60 -1.58 3.74 -4.31
N LEU A 61 -1.41 4.41 -3.16
CA LEU A 61 -2.49 4.67 -2.20
C LEU A 61 -3.64 5.47 -2.78
N LYS A 62 -3.36 6.39 -3.71
CA LYS A 62 -4.41 7.15 -4.40
C LYS A 62 -5.21 6.26 -5.34
N LYS A 63 -4.56 5.39 -6.11
CA LYS A 63 -5.23 4.54 -7.12
C LYS A 63 -5.93 3.34 -6.51
N CYS A 64 -5.41 2.75 -5.44
CA CYS A 64 -6.02 1.58 -4.83
C CYS A 64 -7.34 1.91 -4.13
N LYS A 65 -7.63 3.19 -3.86
CA LYS A 65 -8.93 3.63 -3.31
C LYS A 65 -10.12 3.23 -4.18
N ASP A 66 -9.93 3.16 -5.49
CA ASP A 66 -10.99 2.76 -6.42
C ASP A 66 -11.39 1.28 -6.25
N ASP A 67 -10.52 0.49 -5.63
CA ASP A 67 -10.72 -0.95 -5.37
C ASP A 67 -11.10 -1.27 -3.91
N LEU A 68 -11.28 -0.26 -3.06
CA LEU A 68 -11.62 -0.44 -1.64
C LEU A 68 -13.10 -0.74 -1.44
N VAL A 69 -13.36 -1.76 -0.62
CA VAL A 69 -14.70 -2.12 -0.12
C VAL A 69 -14.65 -2.08 1.40
N LYS A 70 -15.69 -1.56 2.03
CA LYS A 70 -15.80 -1.60 3.49
C LYS A 70 -16.33 -2.97 3.92
N ILE A 71 -15.67 -3.59 4.89
CA ILE A 71 -16.10 -4.90 5.40
C ILE A 71 -17.38 -4.71 6.22
N GLY A 72 -18.44 -5.43 5.86
CA GLY A 72 -19.72 -5.41 6.57
C GLY A 72 -20.79 -4.44 6.02
N GLU A 73 -20.56 -3.86 4.85
CA GLU A 73 -21.59 -3.25 3.97
C GLU A 73 -21.92 -4.21 2.82
#